data_AF-A0A640KS73-F1
#
_entry.id   AF-A0A640KS73-F1
#
_cell.length_a   1.000
_cell.length_b   1.000
_cell.length_c   1.000
_cell.angle_alpha   90.00
_cell.angle_beta   90.00
_cell.angle_gamma   90.00
#
_symmetry.space_group_name_H-M   'P 1'
#
loop_
_entity.id
_entity.type
_entity.pdbx_description
1 polymer ?
#
loop_
_entity_poly.entity_id
_entity_poly.type
_entity_poly.pdbx_seq_one_letter_code
_entity_poly.pdbx_strand_id
1 'polypeptide(L)'
;MSQRSADPREESAGIPELLVQYLKAKDSTEQLAIARAYSVLFTDDIIETLKGVRVQINETFREVQEACRMIDAVSGSLQYTGASVKLQQSEAKELLDEDTALKNFAASLTSLLAAREKDGPAALSTLSSLPSPGPVSSSPAALQSHSPGAWFTQPSLVFSVLMFLSVEEIFTTAENVCRAWRTWLFLPDMSRFFWVGCVQREFPQELQALLQNSGDDLYKSDWRSLAMVCVTEAELLAEAEEPEEAV
;
A
#
# COMPACT_ATOMS: atom_id res chain seq x y z
N MET A 1 20.74 -60.32 -11.56
CA MET A 1 19.91 -59.19 -11.99
C MET A 1 19.35 -58.50 -10.76
N SER A 2 19.85 -57.30 -10.45
CA SER A 2 19.15 -56.23 -9.71
C SER A 2 20.18 -55.12 -9.44
N GLN A 3 20.44 -54.31 -10.46
CA GLN A 3 21.04 -52.99 -10.27
C GLN A 3 19.92 -52.08 -9.77
N ARG A 4 19.96 -51.68 -8.50
CA ARG A 4 19.24 -50.49 -8.04
C ARG A 4 20.11 -49.30 -8.46
N SER A 5 19.80 -48.73 -9.61
CA SER A 5 20.28 -47.40 -9.99
C SER A 5 19.81 -46.42 -8.94
N ALA A 6 20.77 -45.87 -8.19
CA ALA A 6 20.60 -44.62 -7.49
C ALA A 6 20.39 -43.54 -8.56
N ASP A 7 19.23 -42.89 -8.54
CA ASP A 7 18.94 -41.77 -9.42
C ASP A 7 19.53 -40.49 -8.81
N PRO A 8 20.51 -39.83 -9.46
CA PRO A 8 21.17 -38.65 -8.95
C PRO A 8 20.42 -37.41 -9.47
N ARG A 9 19.45 -36.91 -8.70
CA ARG A 9 18.84 -35.58 -8.91
C ARG A 9 18.54 -34.89 -7.59
N GLU A 10 19.56 -34.74 -6.75
CA GLU A 10 19.58 -33.62 -5.79
C GLU A 10 20.17 -32.41 -6.52
N GLU A 11 19.32 -31.74 -7.32
CA GLU A 11 19.53 -30.31 -7.56
C GLU A 11 19.49 -29.68 -6.17
N SER A 12 20.62 -29.15 -5.72
CA SER A 12 20.74 -28.46 -4.44
C SER A 12 19.69 -27.35 -4.39
N ALA A 13 18.55 -27.61 -3.78
CA ALA A 13 17.51 -26.61 -3.58
C ALA A 13 18.17 -25.43 -2.86
N GLY A 14 18.03 -24.23 -3.42
CA GLY A 14 18.56 -23.04 -2.80
C GLY A 14 17.92 -22.85 -1.42
N ILE A 15 18.59 -22.08 -0.57
CA ILE A 15 18.07 -21.69 0.74
C ILE A 15 16.61 -21.16 0.64
N PRO A 16 16.26 -20.27 -0.32
CA PRO A 16 14.88 -19.81 -0.50
C PRO A 16 13.87 -20.92 -0.78
N GLU A 17 14.23 -21.87 -1.64
CA GLU A 17 13.37 -22.99 -2.03
C GLU A 17 13.11 -23.93 -0.85
N LEU A 18 14.11 -24.17 0.00
CA LEU A 18 13.97 -24.97 1.22
C LEU A 18 13.05 -24.29 2.26
N LEU A 19 13.15 -22.97 2.41
CA LEU A 19 12.26 -22.20 3.30
C LEU A 19 10.82 -22.22 2.78
N VAL A 20 10.61 -22.09 1.47
CA VAL A 20 9.29 -22.23 0.86
C VAL A 20 8.75 -23.65 1.02
N GLN A 21 9.58 -24.67 0.85
CA GLN A 21 9.17 -26.06 1.06
C GLN A 21 8.72 -26.31 2.50
N TYR A 22 9.42 -25.74 3.48
CA TYR A 22 9.01 -25.77 4.89
C TYR A 22 7.67 -25.04 5.11
N LEU A 23 7.48 -23.87 4.50
CA LEU A 23 6.24 -23.12 4.61
C LEU A 23 5.06 -23.85 3.96
N LYS A 24 5.27 -24.57 2.85
CA LYS A 24 4.24 -25.35 2.14
C LYS A 24 3.87 -26.67 2.81
N ALA A 25 4.71 -27.17 3.69
CA ALA A 25 4.49 -28.44 4.36
C ALA A 25 3.19 -28.38 5.18
N LYS A 26 2.28 -29.31 4.87
CA LYS A 26 0.91 -29.32 5.43
C LYS A 26 0.87 -29.85 6.86
N ASP A 27 1.81 -30.75 7.16
CA ASP A 27 1.86 -31.47 8.43
C ASP A 27 3.13 -31.13 9.21
N SER A 28 3.00 -31.12 10.54
CA SER A 28 4.12 -30.86 11.45
C SER A 28 5.24 -31.90 11.32
N THR A 29 4.91 -33.12 10.88
CA THR A 29 5.86 -34.22 10.62
C THR A 29 6.75 -33.93 9.42
N GLU A 30 6.20 -33.36 8.35
CA GLU A 30 6.92 -32.96 7.15
C GLU A 30 7.83 -31.76 7.44
N GLN A 31 7.32 -30.76 8.17
CA GLN A 31 8.11 -29.63 8.68
C GLN A 31 9.30 -30.10 9.54
N LEU A 32 9.08 -31.07 10.44
CA LEU A 32 10.15 -31.66 11.25
C LEU A 32 11.16 -32.45 10.42
N ALA A 33 10.73 -33.14 9.37
CA ALA A 33 11.62 -33.87 8.48
C ALA A 33 12.53 -32.91 7.71
N ILE A 34 12.00 -31.79 7.20
CA ILE A 34 12.75 -30.75 6.50
C ILE A 34 13.73 -30.06 7.45
N ALA A 35 13.28 -29.65 8.64
CA ALA A 35 14.14 -29.01 9.64
C ALA A 35 15.28 -29.92 10.11
N ARG A 36 15.03 -31.23 10.23
CA ARG A 36 16.08 -32.22 10.57
C ARG A 36 17.06 -32.44 9.43
N ALA A 37 16.59 -32.46 8.18
CA ALA A 37 17.44 -32.64 7.01
C ALA A 37 18.41 -31.46 6.82
N TYR A 38 17.97 -30.25 7.18
CA TYR A 38 18.74 -29.01 7.04
C TYR A 38 18.91 -28.27 8.37
N SER A 39 19.37 -28.98 9.41
CA SER A 39 19.46 -28.47 10.79
C SER A 39 20.36 -27.24 10.97
N VAL A 40 21.30 -27.00 10.06
CA VAL A 40 22.15 -25.80 10.04
C VAL A 40 21.37 -24.56 9.60
N LEU A 41 20.36 -24.73 8.74
CA LEU A 41 19.53 -23.66 8.21
C LEU A 41 18.28 -23.41 9.08
N PHE A 42 17.69 -24.47 9.65
CA PHE A 42 16.47 -24.37 10.47
C PHE A 42 16.82 -24.36 11.95
N THR A 43 17.40 -23.26 12.43
CA THR A 43 17.54 -22.98 13.86
C THR A 43 16.19 -22.67 14.49
N ASP A 44 16.09 -22.79 15.83
CA ASP A 44 14.84 -22.50 16.55
C ASP A 44 14.28 -21.10 16.24
N ASP A 45 15.17 -20.09 16.16
CA ASP A 45 14.80 -18.71 15.80
C ASP A 45 14.22 -18.60 14.37
N ILE A 46 14.80 -19.32 13.42
CA ILE A 46 14.34 -19.33 12.02
C ILE A 46 13.00 -20.06 11.93
N ILE A 47 12.83 -21.16 12.67
CA ILE A 47 11.57 -21.90 12.74
C ILE A 47 10.46 -21.04 13.35
N GLU A 48 10.74 -20.31 14.43
CA GLU A 48 9.79 -19.38 15.04
C GLU A 48 9.41 -18.26 14.08
N THR A 49 10.40 -17.69 13.39
CA THR A 49 10.18 -16.67 12.36
C THR A 49 9.32 -17.20 11.22
N LEU A 50 9.56 -18.41 10.72
CA LEU A 50 8.77 -19.03 9.66
C LEU A 50 7.32 -19.31 10.10
N LYS A 51 7.10 -19.68 11.37
CA LYS A 51 5.74 -19.79 11.92
C LYS A 51 5.06 -18.42 11.95
N GLY A 52 5.77 -17.37 12.37
CA GLY A 52 5.27 -15.99 12.31
C GLY A 52 4.90 -15.55 10.90
N VAL A 53 5.78 -15.83 9.92
CA VAL A 53 5.52 -15.57 8.49
C VAL A 53 4.28 -16.33 8.01
N ARG A 54 4.10 -17.60 8.40
CA ARG A 54 2.89 -18.38 8.04
C ARG A 54 1.61 -17.76 8.62
N VAL A 55 1.64 -17.30 9.86
CA VAL A 55 0.50 -16.62 10.50
C VAL A 55 0.19 -15.32 9.76
N GLN A 56 1.21 -14.52 9.43
CA GLN A 56 1.05 -13.27 8.72
C GLN A 56 0.49 -13.47 7.30
N ILE A 57 0.97 -14.47 6.56
CA ILE A 57 0.45 -14.83 5.24
C ILE A 57 -1.04 -15.17 5.32
N ASN A 58 -1.44 -16.00 6.28
CA ASN A 58 -2.84 -16.38 6.46
C ASN A 58 -3.72 -15.18 6.82
N GLU A 59 -3.21 -14.27 7.65
CA GLU A 59 -3.93 -13.06 8.03
C GLU A 59 -4.13 -12.11 6.84
N THR A 60 -3.09 -11.89 6.03
CA THR A 60 -3.21 -11.11 4.79
C THR A 60 -4.20 -11.74 3.82
N PHE A 61 -4.20 -13.08 3.66
CA PHE A 61 -5.21 -13.75 2.84
C PHE A 61 -6.63 -13.56 3.37
N ARG A 62 -6.81 -13.58 4.70
CA ARG A 62 -8.10 -13.32 5.35
C ARG A 62 -8.59 -11.89 5.07
N GLU A 63 -7.71 -10.91 5.21
CA GLU A 63 -8.01 -9.49 4.92
C GLU A 63 -8.36 -9.26 3.45
N VAL A 64 -7.58 -9.84 2.53
CA VAL A 64 -7.86 -9.77 1.08
C VAL A 64 -9.22 -10.41 0.76
N GLN A 65 -9.51 -11.57 1.35
CA GLN A 65 -10.81 -12.23 1.17
C GLN A 65 -11.97 -11.36 1.70
N GLU A 66 -11.78 -10.69 2.83
CA GLU A 66 -12.77 -9.79 3.43
C GLU A 66 -12.98 -8.54 2.56
N ALA A 67 -11.91 -7.96 2.02
CA ALA A 67 -11.98 -6.85 1.07
C ALA A 67 -12.72 -7.24 -0.22
N CYS A 68 -12.43 -8.42 -0.80
CA CYS A 68 -13.17 -8.92 -1.96
C CYS A 68 -14.67 -9.08 -1.66
N ARG A 69 -15.03 -9.60 -0.47
CA ARG A 69 -16.44 -9.71 -0.06
C ARG A 69 -17.13 -8.35 0.09
N MET A 70 -16.43 -7.36 0.63
CA MET A 70 -16.96 -5.99 0.73
C MET A 70 -17.21 -5.38 -0.64
N ILE A 71 -16.27 -5.56 -1.58
CA ILE A 71 -16.44 -5.10 -2.97
C ILE A 71 -17.66 -5.77 -3.61
N ASP A 72 -17.80 -7.09 -3.50
CA ASP A 72 -18.96 -7.81 -4.05
C ASP A 72 -20.29 -7.35 -3.43
N ALA A 73 -20.31 -7.05 -2.12
CA ALA A 73 -21.49 -6.55 -1.42
C ALA A 73 -21.90 -5.15 -1.90
N VAL A 74 -20.93 -4.24 -2.04
CA VAL A 74 -21.17 -2.88 -2.54
C VAL A 74 -21.60 -2.90 -4.01
N SER A 75 -20.97 -3.74 -4.83
CA SER A 75 -21.33 -3.93 -6.23
C SER A 75 -22.72 -4.55 -6.44
N GLY A 76 -23.19 -5.38 -5.51
CA GLY A 76 -24.57 -5.87 -5.50
C GLY A 76 -25.60 -4.80 -5.14
N SER A 77 -25.19 -3.78 -4.37
CA SER A 77 -26.03 -2.66 -3.94
C SER A 77 -26.09 -1.51 -4.96
N LEU A 78 -25.13 -1.45 -5.89
CA LEU A 78 -25.01 -0.36 -6.86
C LEU A 78 -25.67 -0.71 -8.20
N GLN A 79 -26.99 -0.62 -8.30
CA GLN A 79 -27.76 -0.80 -9.56
C GLN A 79 -27.81 0.46 -10.44
N TYR A 80 -26.77 1.31 -10.43
CA TYR A 80 -26.80 2.61 -11.14
C TYR A 80 -26.24 2.60 -12.56
N THR A 81 -25.55 1.53 -12.96
CA THR A 81 -25.07 1.35 -14.33
C THR A 81 -25.41 -0.08 -14.75
N GLY A 82 -26.05 -0.31 -15.89
CA GLY A 82 -26.48 -1.63 -16.38
C GLY A 82 -25.37 -2.67 -16.63
N ALA A 83 -24.18 -2.50 -16.04
CA ALA A 83 -23.09 -3.45 -16.00
C ALA A 83 -22.74 -3.74 -14.53
N SER A 84 -22.83 -5.01 -14.11
CA SER A 84 -22.39 -5.45 -12.79
C SER A 84 -20.87 -5.36 -12.69
N VAL A 85 -20.35 -4.47 -11.85
CA VAL A 85 -18.92 -4.40 -11.52
C VAL A 85 -18.59 -5.51 -10.53
N LYS A 86 -18.34 -6.72 -11.02
CA LYS A 86 -17.79 -7.81 -10.18
C LYS A 86 -16.28 -7.83 -10.38
N LEU A 87 -15.52 -8.07 -9.31
CA LEU A 87 -14.14 -8.53 -9.46
C LEU A 87 -14.16 -9.73 -10.43
N GLN A 88 -13.35 -9.70 -11.49
CA GLN A 88 -13.29 -10.86 -12.37
C GLN A 88 -12.78 -12.03 -11.53
N GLN A 89 -13.40 -13.21 -11.66
CA GLN A 89 -12.98 -14.41 -10.92
C GLN A 89 -11.49 -14.76 -11.14
N SER A 90 -10.90 -14.31 -12.24
CA SER A 90 -9.47 -14.40 -12.51
C SER A 90 -8.62 -13.53 -11.57
N GLU A 91 -9.05 -12.29 -11.26
CA GLU A 91 -8.32 -11.34 -10.42
C GLU A 91 -8.35 -11.77 -8.94
N ALA A 92 -9.51 -12.21 -8.44
CA ALA A 92 -9.63 -12.74 -7.09
C ALA A 92 -8.84 -14.04 -6.90
N LYS A 93 -8.74 -14.88 -7.95
CA LYS A 93 -7.97 -16.12 -7.91
C LYS A 93 -6.46 -15.88 -7.92
N GLU A 94 -6.00 -14.82 -8.58
CA GLU A 94 -4.59 -14.43 -8.61
C GLU A 94 -4.16 -13.80 -7.28
N LEU A 95 -5.01 -12.98 -6.66
CA LEU A 95 -4.76 -12.38 -5.35
C LEU A 95 -4.79 -13.38 -4.19
N LEU A 96 -5.52 -14.49 -4.34
CA LEU A 96 -5.66 -15.55 -3.33
C LEU A 96 -4.74 -16.77 -3.61
N ASP A 97 -3.80 -16.67 -4.54
CA ASP A 97 -2.89 -17.77 -4.88
C ASP A 97 -1.67 -17.82 -3.94
N GLU A 98 -1.75 -18.69 -2.92
CA GLU A 98 -0.68 -18.98 -1.97
C GLU A 98 0.63 -19.38 -2.68
N ASP A 99 0.55 -20.08 -3.81
CA ASP A 99 1.74 -20.50 -4.54
C ASP A 99 2.47 -19.32 -5.19
N THR A 100 1.74 -18.30 -5.65
CA THR A 100 2.32 -17.08 -6.22
C THR A 100 2.94 -16.21 -5.12
N ALA A 101 2.28 -16.08 -3.96
CA ALA A 101 2.83 -15.36 -2.81
C ALA A 101 4.14 -15.99 -2.32
N LEU A 102 4.19 -17.32 -2.21
CA LEU A 102 5.39 -18.04 -1.78
C LEU A 102 6.51 -18.01 -2.83
N LYS A 103 6.19 -17.99 -4.13
CA LYS A 103 7.18 -17.78 -5.20
C LYS A 103 7.79 -16.38 -5.14
N ASN A 104 6.99 -15.35 -4.91
CA ASN A 104 7.48 -13.98 -4.78
C ASN A 104 8.37 -13.82 -3.54
N PHE A 105 8.03 -14.49 -2.43
CA PHE A 105 8.88 -14.58 -1.26
C PHE A 105 10.23 -15.23 -1.58
N ALA A 106 10.24 -16.40 -2.24
CA ALA A 106 11.48 -17.06 -2.66
C ALA A 106 12.32 -16.14 -3.56
N ALA A 107 11.73 -15.53 -4.60
CA ALA A 107 12.44 -14.66 -5.52
C ALA A 107 13.07 -13.44 -4.80
N SER A 108 12.35 -12.85 -3.85
CA SER A 108 12.85 -11.74 -3.03
C SER A 108 14.02 -12.17 -2.14
N LEU A 109 13.92 -13.35 -1.53
CA LEU A 109 14.97 -13.89 -0.68
C LEU A 109 16.21 -14.30 -1.49
N THR A 110 16.03 -14.86 -2.68
CA THR A 110 17.13 -15.12 -3.64
C THR A 110 17.86 -13.83 -4.00
N SER A 111 17.12 -12.76 -4.30
CA SER A 111 17.70 -11.44 -4.61
C SER A 111 18.51 -10.88 -3.43
N LEU A 112 17.98 -10.99 -2.21
CA LEU A 112 18.66 -10.53 -0.99
C LEU A 112 19.94 -11.33 -0.69
N LEU A 113 19.89 -12.65 -0.87
CA LEU A 113 21.07 -13.50 -0.71
C LEU A 113 22.14 -13.20 -1.77
N ALA A 114 21.73 -12.99 -3.02
CA ALA A 114 22.64 -12.61 -4.11
C ALA A 114 23.28 -11.24 -3.88
N ALA A 115 22.53 -10.26 -3.36
CA ALA A 115 23.08 -8.95 -2.97
C ALA A 115 24.10 -9.07 -1.84
N ARG A 116 23.85 -9.94 -0.86
CA ARG A 116 24.77 -10.22 0.26
C ARG A 116 26.08 -10.86 -0.21
N GLU A 117 26.03 -11.78 -1.17
CA GLU A 117 27.24 -12.40 -1.75
C GLU A 117 28.08 -11.39 -2.54
N LYS A 118 27.43 -10.41 -3.18
CA LYS A 118 28.10 -9.42 -4.03
C LYS A 118 28.74 -8.26 -3.25
N ASP A 119 28.08 -7.78 -2.19
CA ASP A 119 28.49 -6.56 -1.46
C ASP A 119 29.12 -6.84 -0.08
N GLY A 120 29.21 -8.11 0.32
CA GLY A 120 29.85 -8.53 1.57
C GLY A 120 29.06 -8.15 2.84
N PRO A 121 29.52 -8.59 4.03
CA PRO A 121 28.77 -8.46 5.29
C PRO A 121 28.52 -7.01 5.75
N ALA A 122 29.17 -6.02 5.13
CA ALA A 122 29.00 -4.60 5.44
C ALA A 122 27.62 -4.03 5.05
N ALA A 123 26.85 -4.72 4.18
CA ALA A 123 25.51 -4.31 3.81
C ALA A 123 24.43 -4.61 4.89
N LEU A 124 24.77 -5.36 5.95
CA LEU A 124 23.85 -5.65 7.06
C LEU A 124 23.83 -4.55 8.14
N SER A 125 24.77 -3.61 8.14
CA SER A 125 24.74 -2.46 9.07
C SER A 125 23.58 -1.50 8.79
N THR A 126 22.94 -1.59 7.63
CA THR A 126 21.70 -0.87 7.30
C THR A 126 20.41 -1.59 7.73
N LEU A 127 20.50 -2.80 8.32
CA LEU A 127 19.33 -3.63 8.65
C LEU A 127 19.18 -3.94 10.14
N SER A 128 19.96 -3.30 11.01
CA SER A 128 19.73 -3.38 12.47
C SER A 128 18.53 -2.58 12.97
N SER A 129 17.73 -2.00 12.07
CA SER A 129 16.46 -1.33 12.38
C SER A 129 15.28 -2.30 12.33
N LEU A 130 15.29 -3.30 13.22
CA LEU A 130 14.07 -3.68 13.91
C LEU A 130 13.77 -2.53 14.90
N PRO A 131 12.52 -2.08 15.04
CA PRO A 131 12.20 -0.90 15.84
C PRO A 131 12.43 -1.20 17.34
N SER A 132 13.59 -0.79 17.84
CA SER A 132 13.77 -0.46 19.26
C SER A 132 13.71 1.07 19.38
N PRO A 133 12.88 1.63 20.29
CA PRO A 133 12.71 3.08 20.38
C PRO A 133 13.92 3.70 21.08
N GLY A 134 14.73 4.46 20.36
CA GLY A 134 15.83 5.23 20.92
C GLY A 134 16.36 6.29 19.95
N PRO A 135 16.82 7.47 20.44
CA PRO A 135 16.66 8.72 19.70
C PRO A 135 17.89 9.15 18.88
N VAL A 136 17.58 9.81 17.74
CA VAL A 136 18.34 10.79 16.93
C VAL A 136 19.85 10.61 16.73
N SER A 137 20.27 10.56 15.47
CA SER A 137 21.39 11.40 15.01
C SER A 137 21.40 11.61 13.50
N SER A 138 21.60 12.86 13.11
CA SER A 138 21.50 13.42 11.76
C SER A 138 22.87 13.44 11.08
N SER A 139 22.96 13.02 9.81
CA SER A 139 23.89 13.64 8.84
C SER A 139 23.56 13.26 7.39
N PRO A 140 23.73 14.17 6.40
CA PRO A 140 23.23 13.96 5.05
C PRO A 140 24.36 13.62 4.07
N ALA A 141 24.28 12.45 3.43
CA ALA A 141 24.84 12.29 2.10
C ALA A 141 24.23 11.09 1.38
N ALA A 142 23.84 11.37 0.14
CA ALA A 142 23.81 10.46 -0.99
C ALA A 142 22.50 9.72 -1.30
N LEU A 143 22.22 9.76 -2.61
CA LEU A 143 21.76 8.66 -3.45
C LEU A 143 20.38 8.08 -3.14
N GLN A 144 19.54 8.24 -4.17
CA GLN A 144 18.25 7.59 -4.36
C GLN A 144 18.37 6.09 -4.14
N SER A 145 18.07 5.65 -2.93
CA SER A 145 17.80 4.26 -2.60
C SER A 145 16.49 4.29 -1.83
N HIS A 146 15.46 3.65 -2.37
CA HIS A 146 14.15 3.55 -1.76
C HIS A 146 14.23 2.67 -0.50
N SER A 147 14.73 3.24 0.59
CA SER A 147 14.27 2.92 1.94
C SER A 147 12.75 3.21 2.04
N PRO A 148 12.05 2.98 3.17
CA PRO A 148 10.75 3.60 3.39
C PRO A 148 11.00 5.12 3.44
N GLY A 149 11.13 5.72 2.26
CA GLY A 149 11.40 7.12 2.09
C GLY A 149 10.25 7.83 2.74
N ALA A 150 10.55 8.61 3.77
CA ALA A 150 9.66 9.51 4.47
C ALA A 150 8.40 9.78 3.63
N TRP A 151 7.27 9.17 4.00
CA TRP A 151 6.05 9.19 3.18
C TRP A 151 5.65 10.61 2.75
N PHE A 152 5.99 11.60 3.58
CA PHE A 152 5.81 13.04 3.36
C PHE A 152 6.63 13.63 2.21
N THR A 153 7.53 12.86 1.59
CA THR A 153 8.32 13.22 0.41
C THR A 153 7.69 12.74 -0.90
N GLN A 154 6.64 11.92 -0.83
CA GLN A 154 5.96 11.36 -2.00
C GLN A 154 4.61 12.08 -2.21
N PRO A 155 4.42 12.83 -3.31
CA PRO A 155 3.19 13.61 -3.53
C PRO A 155 1.91 12.76 -3.51
N SER A 156 1.96 11.55 -4.10
CA SER A 156 0.82 10.64 -4.16
C SER A 156 0.34 10.20 -2.77
N LEU A 157 1.28 9.79 -1.89
CA LEU A 157 0.96 9.41 -0.52
C LEU A 157 0.47 10.60 0.30
N VAL A 158 1.09 11.77 0.12
CA VAL A 158 0.66 13.00 0.80
C VAL A 158 -0.76 13.37 0.38
N PHE A 159 -1.10 13.35 -0.91
CA PHE A 159 -2.46 13.61 -1.35
C PHE A 159 -3.47 12.61 -0.78
N SER A 160 -3.14 11.31 -0.73
CA SER A 160 -4.00 10.30 -0.10
C SER A 160 -4.28 10.59 1.37
N VAL A 161 -3.30 11.10 2.11
CA VAL A 161 -3.47 11.50 3.52
C VAL A 161 -4.27 12.79 3.65
N LEU A 162 -3.96 13.79 2.82
CA LEU A 162 -4.64 15.09 2.84
C LEU A 162 -6.12 14.96 2.43
N MET A 163 -6.48 13.96 1.63
CA MET A 163 -7.89 13.67 1.26
C MET A 163 -8.78 13.27 2.44
N PHE A 164 -8.27 13.19 3.67
CA PHE A 164 -9.08 13.02 4.88
C PHE A 164 -9.36 14.33 5.63
N LEU A 165 -8.68 15.42 5.29
CA LEU A 165 -8.89 16.75 5.87
C LEU A 165 -9.98 17.51 5.13
N SER A 166 -10.58 18.54 5.75
CA SER A 166 -11.49 19.44 5.03
C SER A 166 -10.73 20.31 4.02
N VAL A 167 -11.41 20.77 2.98
CA VAL A 167 -10.78 21.66 1.99
C VAL A 167 -10.30 22.96 2.63
N GLU A 168 -11.03 23.48 3.61
CA GLU A 168 -10.64 24.63 4.42
C GLU A 168 -9.34 24.39 5.19
N GLU A 169 -9.20 23.25 5.89
CA GLU A 169 -7.98 22.88 6.62
C GLU A 169 -6.79 22.71 5.68
N ILE A 170 -7.02 22.23 4.45
CA ILE A 170 -5.96 22.09 3.45
C ILE A 170 -5.44 23.48 3.05
N PHE A 171 -6.32 24.44 2.76
CA PHE A 171 -5.91 25.80 2.37
C PHE A 171 -5.25 26.57 3.52
N THR A 172 -5.78 26.47 4.73
CA THR A 172 -5.29 27.24 5.88
C THR A 172 -4.02 26.64 6.49
N THR A 173 -3.96 25.31 6.58
CA THR A 173 -2.93 24.60 7.34
C THR A 173 -2.00 23.79 6.44
N ALA A 174 -2.53 22.86 5.65
CA ALA A 174 -1.69 21.89 4.92
C ALA A 174 -0.77 22.55 3.88
N GLU A 175 -1.25 23.58 3.18
CA GLU A 175 -0.44 24.35 2.22
C GLU A 175 0.71 25.13 2.86
N ASN A 176 0.66 25.33 4.18
CA ASN A 176 1.64 26.10 4.93
C ASN A 176 2.62 25.22 5.72
N VAL A 177 2.44 23.89 5.71
CA VAL A 177 3.33 22.95 6.38
C VAL A 177 4.75 22.99 5.80
N CYS A 178 4.88 22.91 4.47
CA CYS A 178 6.19 23.01 3.82
C CYS A 178 6.08 23.44 2.36
N ARG A 179 7.21 23.92 1.81
CA ARG A 179 7.30 24.39 0.42
C ARG A 179 6.97 23.30 -0.60
N ALA A 180 7.33 22.05 -0.32
CA ALA A 180 7.09 20.93 -1.22
C ALA A 180 5.58 20.68 -1.38
N TRP A 181 4.85 20.58 -0.25
CA TRP A 181 3.40 20.36 -0.25
C TRP A 181 2.66 21.50 -0.94
N ARG A 182 3.03 22.74 -0.64
CA ARG A 182 2.51 23.92 -1.35
C ARG A 182 2.73 23.79 -2.86
N THR A 183 3.93 23.43 -3.28
CA THR A 183 4.25 23.30 -4.72
C THR A 183 3.39 22.21 -5.38
N TRP A 184 3.20 21.08 -4.71
CA TRP A 184 2.39 19.98 -5.25
C TRP A 184 0.92 20.36 -5.33
N LEU A 185 0.37 20.97 -4.28
CA LEU A 185 -1.03 21.41 -4.22
C LEU A 185 -1.36 22.49 -5.25
N PHE A 186 -0.40 23.38 -5.57
CA PHE A 186 -0.59 24.46 -6.54
C PHE A 186 -0.39 24.06 -8.01
N LEU A 187 0.36 22.99 -8.31
CA LEU A 187 0.65 22.60 -9.69
C LEU A 187 -0.49 21.75 -10.27
N PRO A 188 -1.23 22.24 -11.29
CA PRO A 188 -2.42 21.53 -11.80
C PRO A 188 -2.11 20.11 -12.28
N ASP A 189 -0.97 19.90 -12.92
CA ASP A 189 -0.57 18.58 -13.43
C ASP A 189 -0.40 17.53 -12.31
N MET A 190 -0.14 17.96 -11.08
CA MET A 190 0.00 17.08 -9.93
C MET A 190 -1.27 17.00 -9.07
N SER A 191 -1.92 18.13 -8.81
CA SER A 191 -3.00 18.21 -7.83
C SER A 191 -4.40 18.16 -8.42
N ARG A 192 -4.56 18.16 -9.75
CA ARG A 192 -5.88 18.19 -10.39
C ARG A 192 -6.83 17.12 -9.85
N PHE A 193 -6.41 15.85 -9.85
CA PHE A 193 -7.28 14.75 -9.38
C PHE A 193 -7.55 14.82 -7.89
N PHE A 194 -6.58 15.31 -7.11
CA PHE A 194 -6.75 15.55 -5.68
C PHE A 194 -7.86 16.59 -5.45
N TRP A 195 -7.80 17.75 -6.11
CA TRP A 195 -8.81 18.79 -5.95
C TRP A 195 -10.19 18.40 -6.49
N VAL A 196 -10.24 17.64 -7.60
CA VAL A 196 -11.50 17.03 -8.07
C VAL A 196 -12.12 16.14 -7.00
N GLY A 197 -11.33 15.26 -6.39
CA GLY A 197 -11.78 14.35 -5.34
C GLY A 197 -12.27 15.11 -4.10
N CYS A 198 -11.55 16.15 -3.69
CA CYS A 198 -11.96 17.04 -2.60
C CYS A 198 -13.32 17.69 -2.85
N VAL A 199 -13.51 18.29 -4.04
CA VAL A 199 -14.78 18.95 -4.41
C VAL A 199 -15.92 17.95 -4.49
N GLN A 200 -15.71 16.78 -5.10
CA GLN A 200 -16.73 15.73 -5.19
C GLN A 200 -17.19 15.22 -3.82
N ARG A 201 -16.25 15.14 -2.87
CA ARG A 201 -16.52 14.64 -1.52
C ARG A 201 -17.24 15.67 -0.65
N GLU A 202 -16.82 16.93 -0.71
CA GLU A 202 -17.24 17.96 0.26
C GLU A 202 -18.31 18.92 -0.29
N PHE A 203 -18.31 19.17 -1.60
CA PHE A 203 -19.18 20.14 -2.26
C PHE A 203 -19.96 19.53 -3.44
N PRO A 204 -20.72 18.43 -3.24
CA PRO A 204 -21.42 17.76 -4.33
C PRO A 204 -22.54 18.62 -4.95
N GLN A 205 -23.13 19.54 -4.17
CA GLN A 205 -24.24 20.38 -4.61
C GLN A 205 -23.74 21.51 -5.52
N GLU A 206 -22.66 22.16 -5.10
CA GLU A 206 -21.93 23.19 -5.84
C GLU A 206 -21.36 22.61 -7.12
N LEU A 207 -20.78 21.40 -7.07
CA LEU A 207 -20.33 20.69 -8.25
C LEU A 207 -21.46 20.40 -9.24
N GLN A 208 -22.64 20.00 -8.74
CA GLN A 208 -23.81 19.78 -9.59
C GLN A 208 -24.28 21.07 -10.27
N ALA A 209 -24.32 22.19 -9.53
CA ALA A 209 -24.66 23.50 -10.08
C ALA A 209 -23.65 23.94 -11.15
N LEU A 210 -22.35 23.73 -10.90
CA LEU A 210 -21.28 24.07 -11.84
C LEU A 210 -21.33 23.23 -13.12
N LEU A 211 -21.64 21.94 -13.02
CA LEU A 211 -21.82 21.04 -14.17
C LEU A 211 -23.01 21.47 -15.05
N GLN A 212 -24.11 21.92 -14.43
CA GLN A 212 -25.29 22.41 -15.15
C GLN A 212 -25.02 23.72 -15.90
N ASN A 213 -24.16 24.58 -15.34
CA ASN A 213 -23.90 25.92 -15.87
C ASN A 213 -22.70 26.00 -16.83
N SER A 214 -21.70 25.11 -16.68
CA SER A 214 -20.38 25.26 -17.34
C SER A 214 -20.02 24.13 -18.31
N GLY A 215 -20.77 23.00 -18.32
CA GLY A 215 -20.59 21.92 -19.30
C GLY A 215 -19.14 21.40 -19.45
N ASP A 216 -18.69 21.22 -20.69
CA ASP A 216 -17.40 20.62 -21.05
C ASP A 216 -16.16 21.44 -20.62
N ASP A 217 -16.32 22.75 -20.39
CA ASP A 217 -15.20 23.62 -19.98
C ASP A 217 -14.80 23.43 -18.52
N LEU A 218 -15.64 22.80 -17.70
CA LEU A 218 -15.32 22.43 -16.33
C LEU A 218 -14.12 21.47 -16.27
N TYR A 219 -13.99 20.59 -17.26
CA TYR A 219 -12.85 19.67 -17.35
C TYR A 219 -11.55 20.36 -17.77
N LYS A 220 -11.55 21.63 -18.16
CA LYS A 220 -10.32 22.39 -18.40
C LYS A 220 -10.05 23.44 -17.32
N SER A 221 -10.98 23.58 -16.38
CA SER A 221 -10.90 24.56 -15.30
C SER A 221 -9.84 24.18 -14.27
N ASP A 222 -9.37 25.19 -13.55
CA ASP A 222 -8.49 25.02 -12.40
C ASP A 222 -9.32 24.58 -11.18
N TRP A 223 -9.20 23.28 -10.85
CA TRP A 223 -9.92 22.66 -9.75
C TRP A 223 -9.52 23.19 -8.38
N ARG A 224 -8.31 23.74 -8.24
CA ARG A 224 -7.89 24.35 -6.98
C ARG A 224 -8.67 25.64 -6.73
N SER A 225 -8.79 26.49 -7.75
CA SER A 225 -9.59 27.72 -7.67
C SER A 225 -11.07 27.43 -7.47
N LEU A 226 -11.59 26.38 -8.13
CA LEU A 226 -12.98 25.94 -7.94
C LEU A 226 -13.24 25.46 -6.51
N ALA A 227 -12.32 24.66 -5.94
CA ALA A 227 -12.39 24.25 -4.54
C ALA A 227 -12.38 25.46 -3.57
N MET A 228 -11.62 26.51 -3.88
CA MET A 228 -11.63 27.75 -3.09
C MET A 228 -12.97 28.46 -3.16
N VAL A 229 -13.58 28.57 -4.36
CA VAL A 229 -14.90 29.17 -4.52
C VAL A 229 -15.95 28.42 -3.69
N CYS A 230 -15.95 27.09 -3.74
CA CYS A 230 -16.88 26.28 -2.96
C CYS A 230 -16.74 26.50 -1.44
N VAL A 231 -15.51 26.62 -0.93
CA VAL A 231 -15.29 26.95 0.49
C VAL A 231 -15.87 28.32 0.83
N THR A 232 -15.60 29.35 0.02
CA THR A 232 -16.13 30.70 0.29
C THR A 232 -17.65 30.78 0.18
N GLU A 233 -18.26 30.01 -0.71
CA GLU A 233 -19.73 29.94 -0.82
C GLU A 233 -20.35 29.23 0.38
N ALA A 234 -19.73 28.14 0.86
CA ALA A 234 -20.16 27.43 2.05
C ALA A 234 -20.06 28.30 3.33
N GLU A 235 -18.99 29.09 3.46
CA GLU A 235 -18.83 30.06 4.55
C GLU A 235 -19.95 31.12 4.54
N LEU A 236 -20.25 31.69 3.36
CA LEU A 236 -21.31 32.70 3.22
C LEU A 236 -22.70 32.14 3.52
N LEU A 237 -22.97 30.88 3.18
CA LEU A 237 -24.22 30.21 3.53
C LEU A 237 -24.31 29.93 5.03
N ALA A 238 -23.22 29.51 5.67
CA ALA A 238 -23.17 29.33 7.11
C ALA A 238 -23.40 30.65 7.87
N GLU A 239 -22.80 31.75 7.42
CA GLU A 239 -23.00 33.09 8.01
C GLU A 239 -24.43 33.62 7.80
N ALA A 240 -25.08 33.27 6.69
CA ALA A 240 -26.47 33.65 6.42
C ALA A 240 -27.50 32.82 7.22
N GLU A 241 -27.10 31.64 7.70
CA GLU A 241 -27.93 30.74 8.51
C GLU A 241 -27.78 30.96 10.02
N GLU A 242 -26.79 31.74 10.49
CA GLU A 242 -26.77 32.21 11.88
C GLU A 242 -27.83 33.31 12.09
N PRO A 243 -28.93 33.04 12.81
CA PRO A 243 -29.85 34.11 13.19
C PRO A 243 -29.11 35.05 14.15
N GLU A 244 -29.29 36.36 13.97
CA GLU A 244 -28.95 37.38 14.96
C GLU A 244 -29.45 36.93 16.36
N GLU A 245 -28.58 36.34 17.18
CA GLU A 245 -28.85 36.15 18.60
C GLU A 245 -28.71 37.51 19.31
N ALA A 246 -29.87 38.13 19.46
CA ALA A 246 -30.30 39.00 20.56
C ALA A 246 -29.46 40.26 20.89
N VAL A 247 -30.00 41.42 20.45
CA VAL A 247 -29.98 42.67 21.24
C VAL A 247 -31.17 42.68 22.19
#